data_AF-A0A6G1GZ01-F1
#
_entry.id   AF-A0A6G1GZ01-F1
#
_cell.length_a   1.000
_cell.length_b   1.000
_cell.length_c   1.000
_cell.angle_alpha   90.00
_cell.angle_beta   90.00
_cell.angle_gamma   90.00
#
_symmetry.space_group_name_H-M   'P 1'
#
loop_
_entity.id
_entity.type
_entity.pdbx_description
1 polymer ?
#
loop_
_entity_poly.entity_id
_entity_poly.type
_entity_poly.pdbx_seq_one_letter_code
_entity_poly.pdbx_strand_id
1 'polypeptide(L)'
;MPPATPDEEAKLTAYGLSAAEINTLGTECINAKTRAYCPYSHFRVGCAILTKTPFPSTSLLSSPPSPSSTTTTLFTGANVENAAYPVGTCAERAALSTAVTQGGIRHGDVRAIGVAVDIKETCSPCGMCRQFIREFCEGVCPVVMWDGEGVYVVRRVEELLPLSFGPNVLPKPEELDAIREERGDKATVD
;
A
#
# COMPACT_ATOMS: atom_id res chain seq x y z
N MET A 1 -1.30 4.13 21.73
CA MET A 1 -1.44 2.81 21.12
C MET A 1 -0.99 1.79 22.13
N PRO A 2 -1.76 0.72 22.39
CA PRO A 2 -1.27 -0.44 23.10
C PRO A 2 -0.06 -1.00 22.34
N PRO A 3 0.91 -1.59 23.05
CA PRO A 3 2.12 -2.08 22.42
C PRO A 3 1.79 -3.23 21.45
N ALA A 4 2.60 -3.32 20.39
CA ALA A 4 2.64 -4.50 19.55
C ALA A 4 2.87 -5.75 20.40
N THR A 5 2.50 -6.92 19.90
CA THR A 5 3.15 -8.12 20.45
C THR A 5 4.66 -8.00 20.19
N PRO A 6 5.54 -8.36 21.15
CA PRO A 6 6.99 -8.23 20.99
C PRO A 6 7.52 -8.84 19.69
N ASP A 7 6.86 -9.89 19.19
CA ASP A 7 7.20 -10.59 17.95
C ASP A 7 6.97 -9.73 16.69
N GLU A 8 5.90 -8.93 16.64
CA GLU A 8 5.57 -8.09 15.48
C GLU A 8 6.48 -6.86 15.41
N GLU A 9 6.84 -6.27 16.54
CA GLU A 9 7.82 -5.16 16.61
C GLU A 9 9.23 -5.63 16.21
N ALA A 10 9.61 -6.84 16.63
CA ALA A 10 10.87 -7.46 16.22
C ALA A 10 10.93 -7.69 14.69
N LYS A 11 9.83 -8.09 14.05
CA LYS A 11 9.76 -8.22 12.58
C LYS A 11 10.00 -6.88 11.89
N LEU A 12 9.34 -5.81 12.31
CA LEU A 12 9.50 -4.49 11.68
C LEU A 12 10.91 -3.94 11.85
N THR A 13 11.50 -4.15 13.01
CA THR A 13 12.91 -3.82 13.26
C THR A 13 13.83 -4.62 12.33
N ALA A 14 13.57 -5.92 12.14
CA ALA A 14 14.31 -6.75 11.19
C ALA A 14 14.12 -6.32 9.72
N TYR A 15 12.96 -5.74 9.38
CA TYR A 15 12.71 -5.11 8.08
C TYR A 15 13.26 -3.68 7.97
N GLY A 16 13.98 -3.21 9.00
CA GLY A 16 14.68 -1.93 8.99
C GLY A 16 13.79 -0.72 9.26
N LEU A 17 12.61 -0.88 9.85
CA LEU A 17 11.81 0.25 10.34
C LEU A 17 12.18 0.60 11.78
N SER A 18 12.36 1.89 12.06
CA SER A 18 12.53 2.38 13.43
C SER A 18 11.19 2.49 14.17
N ALA A 19 11.21 2.43 15.51
CA ALA A 19 10.01 2.63 16.33
C ALA A 19 9.32 3.98 16.04
N ALA A 20 10.09 5.03 15.75
CA ALA A 20 9.55 6.33 15.36
C ALA A 20 8.77 6.24 14.03
N GLU A 21 9.32 5.59 13.01
CA GLU A 21 8.63 5.38 11.72
C GLU A 21 7.36 4.55 11.87
N ILE A 22 7.38 3.51 12.72
CA ILE A 22 6.20 2.68 12.98
C ILE A 22 5.09 3.53 13.64
N ASN A 23 5.44 4.32 14.66
CA ASN A 23 4.50 5.20 15.34
C ASN A 23 3.92 6.27 14.40
N THR A 24 4.77 6.90 13.57
CA THR A 24 4.33 7.85 12.56
C THR A 24 3.40 7.19 11.55
N LEU A 25 3.76 6.01 11.03
CA LEU A 25 2.96 5.28 10.05
C LEU A 25 1.56 4.96 10.59
N GLY A 26 1.47 4.43 11.82
CA GLY A 26 0.20 4.12 12.47
C GLY A 26 -0.63 5.38 12.73
N THR A 27 0.00 6.46 13.20
CA THR A 27 -0.67 7.75 13.46
C THR A 27 -1.27 8.32 12.17
N GLU A 28 -0.52 8.29 11.06
CA GLU A 28 -0.99 8.77 9.77
C GLU A 28 -2.12 7.91 9.20
N CYS A 29 -2.12 6.58 9.42
CA CYS A 29 -3.26 5.73 9.04
C CYS A 29 -4.52 6.11 9.82
N ILE A 30 -4.41 6.32 11.14
CA ILE A 30 -5.54 6.71 11.99
C ILE A 30 -6.06 8.09 11.58
N ASN A 31 -5.18 9.05 11.33
CA ASN A 31 -5.56 10.39 10.86
C ASN A 31 -6.25 10.31 9.49
N ALA A 32 -5.69 9.55 8.55
CA ALA A 32 -6.26 9.38 7.21
C ALA A 32 -7.68 8.81 7.26
N LYS A 33 -7.92 7.80 8.12
CA LYS A 33 -9.22 7.16 8.35
C LYS A 33 -10.35 8.15 8.67
N THR A 34 -10.03 9.28 9.32
CA THR A 34 -11.03 10.33 9.62
C THR A 34 -11.63 11.01 8.39
N ARG A 35 -10.98 10.89 7.23
CA ARG A 35 -11.41 11.49 5.95
C ARG A 35 -12.12 10.49 5.03
N ALA A 36 -12.40 9.27 5.50
CA ALA A 36 -13.13 8.27 4.73
C ALA A 36 -14.53 8.77 4.33
N TYR A 37 -14.89 8.58 3.06
CA TYR A 37 -16.26 8.77 2.58
C TYR A 37 -16.90 7.39 2.45
N CYS A 38 -17.62 6.95 3.49
CA CYS A 38 -18.21 5.61 3.53
C CYS A 38 -19.64 5.62 4.08
N PRO A 39 -20.59 6.34 3.43
CA PRO A 39 -21.95 6.45 3.92
C PRO A 39 -22.77 5.15 3.80
N TYR A 40 -22.29 4.15 3.06
CA TYR A 40 -23.03 2.90 2.83
C TYR A 40 -22.60 1.81 3.81
N SER A 41 -21.29 1.59 3.98
CA SER A 41 -20.80 0.58 4.93
C SER A 41 -20.62 1.11 6.35
N HIS A 42 -20.42 2.43 6.50
CA HIS A 42 -19.93 3.05 7.73
C HIS A 42 -18.59 2.48 8.23
N PHE A 43 -17.85 1.78 7.37
CA PHE A 43 -16.59 1.13 7.69
C PHE A 43 -15.41 1.98 7.19
N ARG A 44 -14.77 2.72 8.10
CA ARG A 44 -13.66 3.60 7.74
C ARG A 44 -12.35 2.83 7.71
N VAL A 45 -11.58 3.06 6.66
CA VAL A 45 -10.22 2.54 6.47
C VAL A 45 -9.30 3.71 6.15
N GLY A 46 -8.17 3.78 6.84
CA GLY A 46 -7.08 4.71 6.52
C GLY A 46 -5.83 3.95 6.12
N CYS A 47 -5.03 4.54 5.22
CA CYS A 47 -3.78 3.98 4.76
C CYS A 47 -2.70 5.08 4.69
N ALA A 48 -1.46 4.69 4.95
CA ALA A 48 -0.28 5.52 4.76
C ALA A 48 0.84 4.71 4.06
N ILE A 49 1.58 5.37 3.17
CA ILE A 49 2.67 4.80 2.38
C ILE A 49 3.97 5.49 2.78
N LEU A 50 4.92 4.73 3.30
CA LEU A 50 6.27 5.17 3.64
C LEU A 50 7.22 4.86 2.46
N THR A 51 8.03 5.82 2.04
CA THR A 51 8.94 5.68 0.89
C THR A 51 10.40 5.45 1.29
N LYS A 52 11.24 4.89 0.39
CA LYS A 52 12.66 4.59 0.65
C LYS A 52 13.59 5.82 0.60
N THR A 53 13.26 6.83 -0.21
CA THR A 53 14.08 8.04 -0.44
C THR A 53 13.29 9.32 -0.18
N PRO A 54 13.94 10.45 0.14
CA PRO A 54 13.28 11.74 0.12
C PRO A 54 12.88 12.04 -1.34
N PHE A 55 11.59 12.01 -1.65
CA PHE A 55 11.10 12.61 -2.87
C PHE A 55 11.11 14.14 -2.67
N PRO A 56 11.41 14.94 -3.71
CA PRO A 56 11.27 16.39 -3.60
C PRO A 56 9.84 16.66 -3.13
N SER A 57 9.73 17.16 -1.90
CA SER A 57 8.45 17.40 -1.24
C SER A 57 7.62 18.35 -2.10
N THR A 58 6.70 17.80 -2.87
CA THR A 58 5.61 18.54 -3.52
C THR A 58 4.44 18.73 -2.56
N SER A 59 4.58 18.40 -1.27
CA SER A 59 3.57 18.66 -0.26
C SER A 59 3.23 20.15 -0.27
N LEU A 60 2.07 20.48 -0.85
CA LEU A 60 1.45 21.79 -0.74
C LEU A 60 0.96 22.07 0.69
N LEU A 61 1.14 21.13 1.61
CA LEU A 61 0.59 21.13 2.97
C LEU A 61 1.66 21.06 4.07
N SER A 62 2.95 21.11 3.73
CA SER A 62 4.01 21.03 4.73
C SER A 62 5.09 22.07 4.44
N SER A 63 5.47 22.81 5.48
CA SER A 63 6.57 23.77 5.47
C SER A 63 7.84 23.15 4.86
N PRO A 64 8.68 23.96 4.18
CA PRO A 64 9.86 23.46 3.48
C PRO A 64 10.77 22.63 4.42
N PRO A 65 11.29 21.48 3.94
CA PRO A 65 12.15 20.64 4.75
C PRO A 65 13.47 21.36 5.08
N SER A 66 13.91 21.21 6.33
CA SER A 66 15.23 21.67 6.79
C SER A 66 16.35 20.87 6.09
N PRO A 67 17.44 21.51 5.62
CA PRO A 67 18.45 20.90 4.75
C PRO A 67 19.32 19.79 5.38
N SER A 68 19.04 19.34 6.61
CA SER A 68 19.76 18.22 7.26
C SER A 68 18.91 16.96 7.45
N SER A 69 17.68 16.92 6.95
CA SER A 69 16.72 15.84 7.24
C SER A 69 16.69 14.82 6.10
N THR A 70 17.15 13.59 6.38
CA THR A 70 16.89 12.37 5.61
C THR A 70 15.38 12.08 5.66
N THR A 71 14.59 12.87 4.93
CA THR A 71 13.15 12.98 5.16
C THR A 71 12.41 11.87 4.45
N THR A 72 11.95 10.87 5.21
CA THR A 72 11.01 9.87 4.71
C THR A 72 9.70 10.54 4.29
N THR A 73 9.25 10.35 3.05
CA THR A 73 7.99 10.94 2.56
C THR A 73 6.82 10.01 2.81
N LEU A 74 5.70 10.57 3.27
CA LEU A 74 4.45 9.85 3.57
C LEU A 74 3.32 10.31 2.65
N PHE A 75 2.56 9.35 2.14
CA PHE A 75 1.33 9.59 1.39
C PHE A 75 0.17 8.89 2.07
N THR A 76 -0.96 9.56 2.21
CA THR A 76 -2.12 9.03 2.93
C THR A 76 -3.33 8.88 2.03
N GLY A 77 -4.22 7.95 2.38
CA GLY A 77 -5.48 7.70 1.69
C GLY A 77 -6.53 7.15 2.63
N ALA A 78 -7.79 7.27 2.23
CA ALA A 78 -8.94 6.73 2.93
C ALA A 78 -9.89 6.08 1.93
N ASN A 79 -10.75 5.16 2.38
CA ASN A 79 -11.73 4.57 1.46
C ASN A 79 -12.78 5.60 1.04
N VAL A 80 -13.18 5.52 -0.22
CA VAL A 80 -14.19 6.37 -0.86
C VAL A 80 -15.20 5.47 -1.54
N GLU A 81 -16.41 5.45 -1.02
CA GLU A 81 -17.52 4.69 -1.55
C GLU A 81 -18.31 5.46 -2.60
N ASN A 82 -19.19 4.74 -3.28
CA ASN A 82 -20.10 5.29 -4.27
C ASN A 82 -21.39 4.47 -4.29
N ALA A 83 -22.50 5.06 -4.72
CA ALA A 83 -23.78 4.35 -4.87
C ALA A 83 -23.65 3.12 -5.79
N ALA A 84 -22.85 3.22 -6.85
CA ALA A 84 -22.45 2.08 -7.67
C ALA A 84 -21.26 1.36 -7.02
N TYR A 85 -21.52 0.43 -6.10
CA TYR A 85 -20.49 -0.15 -5.21
C TYR A 85 -19.15 -0.54 -5.89
N PRO A 86 -19.13 -1.16 -7.09
CA PRO A 86 -17.88 -1.53 -7.75
C PRO A 86 -16.94 -0.37 -8.10
N VAL A 87 -17.44 0.87 -8.21
CA VAL A 87 -16.61 2.04 -8.56
C VAL A 87 -15.89 2.65 -7.35
N GLY A 88 -16.19 2.18 -6.14
CA GLY A 88 -15.51 2.62 -4.93
C GLY A 88 -14.02 2.27 -4.90
N THR A 89 -13.25 3.03 -4.12
CA THR A 89 -11.82 2.84 -3.96
C THR A 89 -11.43 2.61 -2.51
N CYS A 90 -10.55 1.64 -2.27
CA CYS A 90 -10.03 1.34 -0.94
C CYS A 90 -8.92 2.34 -0.54
N ALA A 91 -8.65 2.45 0.75
CA ALA A 91 -7.68 3.39 1.27
C ALA A 91 -6.27 3.19 0.70
N GLU A 92 -5.86 1.94 0.50
CA GLU A 92 -4.54 1.56 -0.01
C GLU A 92 -4.36 1.99 -1.47
N ARG A 93 -5.40 1.77 -2.30
CA ARG A 93 -5.41 2.22 -3.69
C ARG A 93 -5.38 3.75 -3.75
N ALA A 94 -6.16 4.44 -2.92
CA ALA A 94 -6.14 5.90 -2.86
C ALA A 94 -4.76 6.46 -2.46
N ALA A 95 -4.14 5.89 -1.42
CA ALA A 95 -2.83 6.31 -0.93
C ALA A 95 -1.73 6.07 -1.97
N LEU A 96 -1.70 4.89 -2.60
CA LEU A 96 -0.73 4.58 -3.66
C LEU A 96 -0.95 5.41 -4.92
N SER A 97 -2.20 5.62 -5.37
CA SER A 97 -2.48 6.51 -6.50
C SER A 97 -1.99 7.93 -6.22
N THR A 98 -2.15 8.43 -5.00
CA THR A 98 -1.62 9.73 -4.57
C THR A 98 -0.10 9.73 -4.59
N ALA A 99 0.54 8.71 -4.03
CA ALA A 99 1.99 8.58 -4.03
C ALA A 99 2.57 8.55 -5.45
N VAL A 100 1.92 7.85 -6.38
CA VAL A 100 2.36 7.76 -7.78
C VAL A 100 2.21 9.10 -8.50
N THR A 101 1.04 9.72 -8.38
CA THR A 101 0.69 10.91 -9.18
C THR A 101 1.26 12.21 -8.62
N GLN A 102 1.35 12.35 -7.29
CA GLN A 102 1.85 13.55 -6.63
C GLN A 102 3.29 13.39 -6.14
N GLY A 103 3.63 12.18 -5.68
CA GLY A 103 4.96 11.85 -5.16
C GLY A 103 5.95 11.34 -6.21
N GLY A 104 5.46 10.90 -7.37
CA GLY A 104 6.30 10.38 -8.44
C GLY A 104 6.91 9.00 -8.15
N ILE A 105 6.38 8.24 -7.17
CA ILE A 105 6.94 6.92 -6.84
C ILE A 105 6.83 5.95 -8.02
N ARG A 106 7.74 4.98 -8.07
CA ARG A 106 7.80 3.87 -9.02
C ARG A 106 8.00 2.55 -8.27
N HIS A 107 8.05 1.46 -9.05
CA HIS A 107 8.30 0.14 -8.52
C HIS A 107 9.58 0.11 -7.66
N GLY A 108 9.45 -0.39 -6.44
CA GLY A 108 10.57 -0.52 -5.50
C GLY A 108 10.77 0.69 -4.59
N ASP A 109 10.06 1.81 -4.79
CA ASP A 109 10.22 3.02 -3.97
C ASP A 109 9.45 2.97 -2.64
N VAL A 110 8.48 2.05 -2.52
CA VAL A 110 7.73 1.85 -1.29
C VAL A 110 8.56 1.06 -0.30
N ARG A 111 8.69 1.62 0.91
CA ARG A 111 9.42 1.02 2.03
C ARG A 111 8.49 0.26 2.98
N ALA A 112 7.30 0.80 3.25
CA ALA A 112 6.30 0.16 4.09
C ALA A 112 4.91 0.71 3.81
N ILE A 113 3.89 -0.09 4.11
CA ILE A 113 2.48 0.29 3.99
C ILE A 113 1.81 0.10 5.34
N GLY A 114 1.01 1.08 5.74
CA GLY A 114 0.16 1.00 6.92
C GLY A 114 -1.32 0.98 6.53
N VAL A 115 -2.14 0.23 7.28
CA VAL A 115 -3.60 0.21 7.18
C VAL A 115 -4.20 0.25 8.58
N ALA A 116 -5.23 1.07 8.80
CA ALA A 116 -5.95 1.14 10.08
C ALA A 116 -7.46 1.08 9.87
N VAL A 117 -8.15 0.39 10.78
CA VAL A 117 -9.63 0.25 10.80
C VAL A 117 -10.20 0.62 12.17
N ASP A 118 -11.53 0.64 12.31
CA ASP A 118 -12.22 0.93 13.57
C ASP A 118 -12.57 -0.30 14.41
N ILE A 119 -12.55 -1.51 13.83
CA ILE A 119 -12.91 -2.76 14.51
C ILE A 119 -11.76 -3.31 15.35
N LYS A 120 -12.07 -4.17 16.31
CA LYS A 120 -11.09 -4.77 17.23
C LYS A 120 -10.17 -5.79 16.54
N GLU A 121 -10.55 -6.28 15.37
CA GLU A 121 -9.73 -7.16 14.56
C GLU A 121 -8.95 -6.38 13.50
N THR A 122 -7.72 -6.79 13.20
CA THR A 122 -6.97 -6.21 12.08
C THR A 122 -7.64 -6.57 10.77
N CYS A 123 -7.76 -5.62 9.85
CA CYS A 123 -8.29 -5.88 8.50
C CYS A 123 -7.15 -6.02 7.49
N SER A 124 -7.16 -7.13 6.75
CA SER A 124 -6.18 -7.37 5.68
C SER A 124 -6.57 -6.63 4.40
N PRO A 125 -5.60 -6.09 3.64
CA PRO A 125 -5.89 -5.54 2.31
C PRO A 125 -6.66 -6.52 1.45
N CYS A 126 -7.68 -6.03 0.73
CA CYS A 126 -8.47 -6.87 -0.16
C CYS A 126 -7.63 -7.34 -1.36
N GLY A 127 -8.09 -8.35 -2.10
CA GLY A 127 -7.34 -8.92 -3.24
C GLY A 127 -6.92 -7.89 -4.28
N MET A 128 -7.79 -6.91 -4.59
CA MET A 128 -7.46 -5.81 -5.52
C MET A 128 -6.34 -4.92 -4.97
N CYS A 129 -6.38 -4.59 -3.68
CA CYS A 129 -5.32 -3.81 -3.03
C CYS A 129 -4.01 -4.58 -3.01
N ARG A 130 -4.02 -5.88 -2.69
CA ARG A 130 -2.81 -6.72 -2.69
C ARG A 130 -2.13 -6.71 -4.05
N GLN A 131 -2.89 -6.87 -5.13
CA GLN A 131 -2.35 -6.82 -6.50
C GLN A 131 -1.83 -5.42 -6.85
N PHE A 132 -2.55 -4.36 -6.46
CA PHE A 132 -2.13 -2.97 -6.70
C PHE A 132 -0.85 -2.62 -5.93
N ILE A 133 -0.74 -3.04 -4.67
CA ILE A 133 0.45 -2.90 -3.82
C ILE A 133 1.64 -3.60 -4.47
N ARG A 134 1.46 -4.83 -4.96
CA ARG A 134 2.50 -5.66 -5.57
C ARG A 134 3.11 -5.04 -6.83
N GLU A 135 2.38 -4.17 -7.53
CA GLU A 135 2.92 -3.44 -8.68
C GLU A 135 4.02 -2.46 -8.27
N PHE A 136 3.89 -1.83 -7.11
CA PHE A 136 4.82 -0.77 -6.65
C PHE A 136 5.81 -1.24 -5.58
N CYS A 137 5.58 -2.39 -4.97
CA CYS A 137 6.37 -2.90 -3.86
C CYS A 137 7.21 -4.12 -4.25
N GLU A 138 8.40 -4.22 -3.68
CA GLU A 138 9.14 -5.49 -3.64
C GLU A 138 8.42 -6.49 -2.71
N GLY A 139 8.59 -7.80 -2.95
CA GLY A 139 7.94 -8.85 -2.15
C GLY A 139 8.22 -8.74 -0.65
N VAL A 140 9.40 -8.22 -0.29
CA VAL A 140 9.83 -8.02 1.11
C VAL A 140 9.17 -6.84 1.82
N CYS A 141 8.46 -5.97 1.10
CA CYS A 141 7.84 -4.77 1.67
C CYS A 141 6.84 -5.15 2.79
N PRO A 142 6.98 -4.63 4.02
CA PRO A 142 6.05 -4.88 5.10
C PRO A 142 4.74 -4.09 4.94
N VAL A 143 3.64 -4.77 5.27
CA VAL A 143 2.29 -4.22 5.42
C VAL A 143 1.89 -4.37 6.88
N VAL A 144 1.69 -3.23 7.55
CA VAL A 144 1.32 -3.13 8.96
C VAL A 144 -0.17 -2.83 9.05
N MET A 145 -0.91 -3.67 9.76
CA MET A 145 -2.38 -3.59 9.85
C MET A 145 -2.77 -3.36 11.29
N TRP A 146 -3.21 -2.15 11.62
CA TRP A 146 -3.73 -1.76 12.93
C TRP A 146 -5.24 -1.99 13.04
N ASP A 147 -5.66 -2.50 14.19
CA ASP A 147 -7.05 -2.50 14.62
C ASP A 147 -7.46 -1.16 15.27
N GLY A 148 -8.71 -1.09 15.75
CA GLY A 148 -9.29 0.08 16.39
C GLY A 148 -8.78 0.34 17.81
N GLU A 149 -8.13 -0.63 18.44
CA GLU A 149 -7.47 -0.46 19.75
C GLU A 149 -6.01 -0.02 19.56
N GLY A 150 -5.43 -0.18 18.38
CA GLY A 150 -4.07 0.15 18.02
C GLY A 150 -3.08 -1.02 18.12
N VAL A 151 -3.59 -2.25 18.30
CA VAL A 151 -2.78 -3.47 18.14
C VAL A 151 -2.61 -3.73 16.64
N TYR A 152 -1.46 -4.28 16.24
CA TYR A 152 -1.20 -4.54 14.84
C TYR A 152 -0.55 -5.90 14.56
N VAL A 153 -0.71 -6.34 13.33
CA VAL A 153 -0.01 -7.48 12.74
C VAL A 153 0.73 -7.06 11.48
N VAL A 154 1.83 -7.75 11.17
CA VAL A 154 2.70 -7.43 10.03
C VAL A 154 2.81 -8.62 9.10
N ARG A 155 2.66 -8.38 7.81
CA ARG A 155 2.95 -9.35 6.75
C ARG A 155 3.73 -8.70 5.64
N ARG A 156 4.58 -9.46 4.95
CA ARG A 156 5.22 -9.02 3.71
C ARG A 156 4.24 -9.13 2.55
N VAL A 157 4.44 -8.33 1.50
CA VAL A 157 3.58 -8.38 0.30
C VAL A 157 3.51 -9.79 -0.29
N GLU A 158 4.62 -10.51 -0.34
CA GLU A 158 4.67 -11.89 -0.84
C GLU A 158 3.88 -12.90 0.01
N GLU A 159 3.73 -12.64 1.31
CA GLU A 159 2.94 -13.49 2.22
C GLU A 159 1.44 -13.23 2.03
N LEU A 160 1.07 -11.99 1.68
CA LEU A 160 -0.32 -11.61 1.40
C LEU A 160 -0.77 -12.04 0.00
N LEU A 161 0.14 -12.09 -0.97
CA LEU A 161 -0.14 -12.48 -2.35
C LEU A 161 0.92 -13.48 -2.86
N PRO A 162 0.88 -14.73 -2.40
CA PRO A 162 1.81 -15.75 -2.86
C PRO A 162 1.62 -16.04 -4.35
N LEU A 163 2.73 -16.36 -5.04
CA LEU A 163 2.73 -16.65 -6.48
C LEU A 163 2.08 -15.54 -7.34
N SER A 164 2.27 -14.27 -6.92
CA SER A 164 1.62 -13.13 -7.54
C SER A 164 1.93 -12.96 -9.03
N PHE A 165 0.90 -12.61 -9.80
CA PHE A 165 1.05 -12.08 -11.14
C PHE A 165 1.66 -10.67 -11.10
N GLY A 166 2.51 -10.32 -12.07
CA GLY A 166 3.05 -8.98 -12.22
C GLY A 166 4.08 -8.88 -13.35
N PRO A 167 4.84 -7.78 -13.42
CA PRO A 167 5.66 -7.46 -14.60
C PRO A 167 6.68 -8.54 -14.98
N ASN A 168 7.24 -9.26 -14.01
CA ASN A 168 8.23 -10.31 -14.24
C ASN A 168 7.66 -11.63 -14.79
N VAL A 169 6.33 -11.77 -14.89
CA VAL A 169 5.67 -12.96 -15.49
C VAL A 169 4.80 -12.61 -16.70
N LEU A 170 4.87 -11.37 -17.17
CA LEU A 170 4.24 -10.91 -18.40
C LEU A 170 5.26 -11.06 -19.54
N PRO A 171 5.12 -12.06 -20.44
CA PRO A 171 5.97 -12.16 -21.60
C PRO A 171 5.69 -10.98 -22.54
N LYS A 172 6.66 -10.68 -23.40
CA LYS A 172 6.43 -9.64 -24.42
C LYS A 172 5.34 -10.08 -25.40
N PRO A 173 4.55 -9.17 -25.97
CA PRO A 173 3.53 -9.54 -26.96
C PRO A 173 4.07 -10.41 -28.09
N GLU A 174 5.28 -10.12 -28.59
CA GLU A 174 5.90 -10.89 -29.67
C GLU A 174 6.23 -12.34 -29.25
N GLU A 175 6.62 -12.55 -27.98
CA GLU A 175 6.86 -13.88 -27.42
C GLU A 175 5.54 -14.66 -27.30
N LEU A 176 4.45 -13.99 -26.90
CA LEU A 176 3.12 -14.61 -26.83
C LEU A 176 2.59 -14.99 -28.20
N ASP A 177 2.81 -14.15 -29.20
CA ASP A 177 2.37 -14.40 -30.58
C ASP A 177 3.14 -15.58 -31.19
N ALA A 178 4.46 -15.64 -31.00
CA ALA A 178 5.26 -16.79 -31.41
C ALA A 178 4.76 -18.10 -30.77
N ILE A 179 4.41 -18.09 -29.47
CA ILE A 179 3.85 -19.27 -28.78
C ILE A 179 2.51 -19.70 -29.38
N ARG A 180 1.66 -18.76 -29.81
CA ARG A 180 0.36 -19.06 -30.44
C ARG A 180 0.55 -19.64 -31.84
N GLU A 181 1.45 -19.05 -32.63
CA GLU A 181 1.80 -19.54 -33.96
C GLU A 181 2.34 -20.98 -33.91
N GLU A 182 3.24 -21.28 -32.96
CA GLU A 182 3.78 -22.64 -32.74
C GLU A 182 2.68 -23.66 -32.38
N ARG A 183 1.63 -23.23 -31.68
CA ARG A 183 0.48 -24.08 -31.33
C ARG A 183 -0.53 -24.25 -32.45
N GLY A 184 -0.40 -23.49 -33.54
CA GLY A 184 -1.40 -23.44 -34.60
C GLY A 184 -2.69 -22.72 -34.20
N ASP A 185 -2.68 -21.98 -33.09
CA ASP A 185 -3.78 -21.13 -32.65
C ASP A 185 -3.83 -19.91 -33.58
N LYS A 186 -4.57 -19.99 -34.69
CA LYS A 186 -4.79 -18.82 -35.55
C LYS A 186 -5.39 -17.71 -34.71
N ALA A 187 -4.72 -16.56 -34.66
CA ALA A 187 -5.33 -15.34 -34.15
C ALA A 187 -6.59 -15.07 -34.98
N THR A 188 -7.77 -15.33 -34.41
CA THR A 188 -9.03 -14.86 -34.97
C THR A 188 -9.05 -13.35 -34.78
N VAL A 189 -8.45 -12.65 -35.73
CA VAL A 189 -8.65 -11.22 -35.91
C VAL A 189 -9.97 -11.07 -36.65
N ASP A 190 -11.07 -11.02 -35.89
CA ASP A 190 -12.35 -10.48 -36.35
C ASP A 190 -12.41 -8.97 -36.05
#